data_AF-A0A1G9RN83-F1
#
_entry.id   AF-A0A1G9RN83-F1
#
_cell.length_a   1.000
_cell.length_b   1.000
_cell.length_c   1.000
_cell.angle_alpha   90.00
_cell.angle_beta   90.00
_cell.angle_gamma   90.00
#
_symmetry.space_group_name_H-M   'P 1'
#
loop_
_entity.id
_entity.type
_entity.pdbx_description
1 polymer ?
#
loop_
_entity_poly.entity_id
_entity_poly.type
_entity_poly.pdbx_seq_one_letter_code
_entity_poly.pdbx_strand_id
1 'polypeptide(L)'
;MAQGRGVLFHLSSVGFDPFGRVFIADRDASIALGEMLSQADAISCRSGCGAPLSCDTALITREELVRVGPELLVNNADFASIIRKRKAVGAEEVVIVFNIYREMASSERASP
;
A
#
# COMPACT_ATOMS: atom_id res chain seq x y z
N MET A 1 10.69 11.34 -14.65
CA MET A 1 9.61 10.34 -14.58
C MET A 1 9.60 9.78 -13.17
N ALA A 2 8.46 9.78 -12.46
CA ALA A 2 8.41 9.14 -11.15
C ALA A 2 8.68 7.65 -11.32
N GLN A 3 9.69 7.11 -10.63
CA GLN A 3 9.96 5.67 -10.64
C GLN A 3 8.96 4.99 -9.69
N GLY A 4 7.99 4.27 -10.25
CA GLY A 4 7.05 3.48 -9.46
C GLY A 4 7.69 2.20 -8.94
N ARG A 5 7.43 1.84 -7.68
CA ARG A 5 7.86 0.57 -7.08
C ARG A 5 6.66 -0.38 -6.99
N GLY A 6 6.80 -1.61 -7.47
CA GLY A 6 5.75 -2.63 -7.39
C GLY A 6 5.91 -3.48 -6.12
N VAL A 7 4.80 -3.73 -5.41
CA VAL A 7 4.73 -4.74 -4.35
C VAL A 7 3.70 -5.78 -4.74
N LEU A 8 4.11 -7.05 -4.73
CA LEU A 8 3.22 -8.20 -4.90
C LEU A 8 2.57 -8.53 -3.56
N PHE A 9 1.26 -8.76 -3.57
CA PHE A 9 0.52 -9.26 -2.41
C PHE A 9 -0.11 -10.59 -2.76
N HIS A 10 0.20 -11.63 -1.99
CA HIS A 10 -0.61 -12.84 -1.96
C HIS A 10 -1.91 -12.53 -1.21
N LEU A 11 -3.05 -12.61 -1.90
CA LEU A 11 -4.34 -12.20 -1.32
C LEU A 11 -4.81 -13.11 -0.18
N SER A 12 -4.23 -14.30 -0.02
CA SER A 12 -4.40 -15.16 1.16
C SER A 12 -3.83 -14.53 2.43
N SER A 13 -2.79 -13.69 2.32
CA SER A 13 -2.10 -13.02 3.42
C SER A 13 -2.62 -11.60 3.68
N VAL A 14 -3.66 -11.18 2.94
CA VAL A 14 -4.32 -9.88 3.08
C VAL A 14 -5.73 -10.09 3.60
N GLY A 15 -6.01 -9.57 4.80
CA GLY A 15 -7.28 -9.67 5.49
C GLY A 15 -7.97 -8.33 5.67
N PHE A 16 -9.12 -8.37 6.34
CA PHE A 16 -9.81 -7.20 6.85
C PHE A 16 -10.05 -7.36 8.33
N ASP A 17 -9.91 -6.28 9.09
CA ASP A 17 -10.30 -6.25 10.49
C ASP A 17 -11.83 -6.07 10.63
N PRO A 18 -12.39 -6.13 11.86
CA PRO A 18 -13.84 -5.93 12.08
C PRO A 18 -14.40 -4.58 11.60
N PHE A 19 -13.54 -3.58 11.40
CA PHE A 19 -13.91 -2.25 10.92
C PHE A 19 -13.73 -2.10 9.40
N GLY A 20 -13.32 -3.17 8.71
CA GLY A 20 -13.13 -3.19 7.26
C GLY A 20 -11.82 -2.55 6.77
N ARG A 21 -10.85 -2.31 7.66
CA ARG A 21 -9.49 -1.84 7.33
C ARG A 21 -8.65 -3.01 6.82
N VAL A 22 -7.71 -2.74 5.92
CA VAL A 22 -6.88 -3.81 5.34
C VAL A 22 -5.77 -4.19 6.29
N PHE A 23 -5.54 -5.48 6.45
CA PHE A 23 -4.48 -6.03 7.27
C PHE A 23 -3.56 -6.89 6.40
N ILE A 24 -2.25 -6.61 6.43
CA ILE A 24 -1.24 -7.29 5.63
C ILE A 24 -0.37 -8.12 6.58
N ALA A 25 -0.57 -9.44 6.55
CA ALA A 25 0.23 -10.42 7.30
C ALA A 25 1.45 -10.92 6.54
N ASP A 26 1.55 -10.59 5.25
CA ASP A 26 2.76 -10.80 4.46
C ASP A 26 3.86 -9.86 4.97
N ARG A 27 4.88 -10.45 5.61
CA ARG A 27 5.95 -9.71 6.26
C ARG A 27 6.77 -8.89 5.25
N ASP A 28 7.07 -9.45 4.09
CA ASP A 28 7.95 -8.80 3.12
C ASP A 28 7.21 -7.64 2.44
N ALA A 29 5.94 -7.85 2.09
CA ALA A 29 5.09 -6.78 1.56
C ALA A 29 4.83 -5.67 2.59
N SER A 30 4.63 -6.02 3.87
CA SER A 30 4.49 -5.09 4.99
C SER A 30 5.75 -4.23 5.20
N ILE A 31 6.93 -4.84 5.14
CA ILE A 31 8.22 -4.14 5.24
C ILE A 31 8.38 -3.18 4.06
N ALA A 32 8.23 -3.68 2.83
CA ALA A 32 8.38 -2.87 1.62
C ALA A 32 7.43 -1.66 1.61
N LEU A 33 6.16 -1.86 1.98
CA LEU A 33 5.19 -0.77 2.07
C LEU A 33 5.61 0.25 3.12
N GLY A 34 5.97 -0.20 4.33
CA GLY A 34 6.44 0.67 5.41
C GLY A 34 7.69 1.48 5.05
N GLU A 35 8.66 0.88 4.37
CA GLU A 35 9.87 1.57 3.89
C GLU A 35 9.52 2.69 2.90
N MET A 36 8.59 2.46 1.97
CA MET A 36 8.17 3.47 1.00
C MET A 36 7.55 4.72 1.66
N LEU A 37 6.77 4.57 2.75
CA LEU A 37 6.20 5.73 3.45
C LEU A 37 7.15 6.40 4.43
N SER A 38 8.16 5.67 4.91
CA SER A 38 9.23 6.32 5.68
C SER A 38 9.94 7.41 4.85
N GLN A 39 9.86 7.31 3.52
CA GLN A 39 10.48 8.22 2.56
C GLN A 39 9.51 9.31 2.06
N ALA A 40 8.20 9.20 2.33
CA ALA A 40 7.16 10.01 1.67
C ALA A 40 6.01 10.40 2.61
N ASP A 41 5.47 11.61 2.47
CA ASP A 41 4.28 12.02 3.24
C ASP A 41 3.01 11.26 2.80
N ALA A 42 2.95 10.88 1.51
CA ALA A 42 1.92 10.02 0.97
C ALA A 42 2.48 9.17 -0.20
N ILE A 43 1.78 8.08 -0.51
CA ILE A 43 2.05 7.27 -1.70
C ILE A 43 0.77 7.13 -2.51
N SER A 44 0.84 7.30 -3.81
CA SER A 44 -0.25 6.93 -4.72
C SER A 44 -0.03 5.50 -5.18
N CYS A 45 -1.03 4.65 -5.03
CA CYS A 45 -0.97 3.27 -5.45
C CYS A 45 -1.91 3.00 -6.62
N ARG A 46 -1.58 2.03 -7.48
CA ARG A 46 -2.43 1.54 -8.56
C ARG A 46 -2.37 0.02 -8.64
N SER A 47 -3.51 -0.64 -8.80
CA SER A 47 -3.50 -2.10 -9.05
C SER A 47 -3.24 -2.42 -10.52
N GLY A 48 -2.40 -3.42 -10.76
CA GLY A 48 -2.15 -3.98 -12.09
C GLY A 48 -2.47 -5.47 -12.12
N CYS A 49 -3.32 -5.87 -13.08
CA CYS A 49 -3.27 -7.16 -13.81
C CYS A 49 -4.51 -7.33 -14.72
N GLY A 50 -4.28 -7.78 -15.96
CA GLY A 50 -5.15 -8.76 -16.62
C GLY A 50 -6.39 -8.29 -17.38
N ALA A 51 -7.46 -7.80 -16.73
CA ALA A 51 -8.75 -7.47 -17.37
C ALA A 51 -9.73 -6.73 -16.41
N PRO A 52 -10.94 -6.32 -16.88
CA PRO A 52 -11.46 -4.96 -16.92
C PRO A 52 -12.11 -4.54 -15.60
N LEU A 53 -11.32 -4.37 -14.54
CA LEU A 53 -11.68 -3.45 -13.47
C LEU A 53 -10.53 -2.46 -13.42
N SER A 54 -10.91 -1.21 -13.68
CA SER A 54 -10.15 0.05 -13.74
C SER A 54 -8.74 0.02 -13.15
N CYS A 55 -7.88 0.89 -13.67
CA CYS A 55 -6.71 1.37 -12.92
C CYS A 55 -7.22 2.07 -11.65
N ASP A 56 -7.62 1.30 -10.65
CA ASP A 56 -8.05 1.80 -9.36
C ASP A 56 -6.82 2.37 -8.69
N THR A 57 -6.92 3.63 -8.31
CA THR A 57 -5.88 4.37 -7.63
C THR A 57 -6.33 4.74 -6.24
N ALA A 58 -5.44 4.62 -5.26
CA ALA A 58 -5.66 5.19 -3.93
C ALA A 58 -4.47 6.07 -3.56
N LEU A 59 -4.73 7.22 -2.97
CA LEU A 59 -3.70 7.98 -2.26
C LEU A 59 -3.73 7.51 -0.80
N ILE A 60 -2.58 7.06 -0.30
CA ILE A 60 -2.43 6.61 1.07
C ILE A 60 -1.49 7.56 1.78
N THR A 61 -1.98 8.26 2.80
CA THR A 61 -1.17 9.16 3.63
C THR A 61 -0.43 8.35 4.69
N ARG A 62 0.67 8.90 5.23
CA ARG A 62 1.45 8.24 6.27
C ARG A 62 0.61 7.86 7.51
N GLU A 63 -0.33 8.71 7.91
CA GLU A 63 -1.17 8.51 9.10
C GLU A 63 -2.18 7.36 8.95
N GLU A 64 -2.50 6.96 7.71
CA GLU A 64 -3.38 5.82 7.43
C GLU A 64 -2.65 4.48 7.61
N LEU A 65 -1.34 4.48 7.86
CA LEU A 65 -0.54 3.26 7.98
C LEU A 65 -0.01 3.07 9.39
N VAL A 66 -0.52 2.02 10.03
CA VAL A 66 -0.27 1.72 11.43
C VAL A 66 0.36 0.33 11.52
N ARG A 67 1.48 0.22 12.23
CA ARG A 67 2.04 -1.10 12.58
C ARG A 67 1.30 -1.66 13.79
N VAL A 68 0.83 -2.89 13.68
CA VAL A 68 0.21 -3.66 14.77
C VAL A 68 0.99 -4.96 14.88
N GLY A 69 1.93 -5.03 15.82
CA GLY A 69 2.89 -6.14 15.88
C GLY A 69 3.76 -6.22 14.62
N PRO A 70 3.94 -7.40 14.00
CA PRO A 70 4.68 -7.54 12.74
C PRO A 70 3.85 -7.14 11.51
N GLU A 71 2.56 -6.91 11.68
CA GLU A 71 1.60 -6.74 10.60
C GLU A 71 1.34 -5.26 10.33
N LEU A 72 0.93 -4.97 9.10
CA LEU A 72 0.63 -3.62 8.66
C LEU A 72 -0.87 -3.46 8.48
N LEU A 73 -1.44 -2.46 9.16
CA LEU A 73 -2.83 -2.06 9.02
C LEU A 73 -2.91 -0.83 8.14
N VAL A 74 -3.69 -0.93 7.06
CA VAL A 74 -3.99 0.17 6.11
C VAL A 74 -5.40 0.67 6.36
N ASN A 75 -5.50 1.85 6.96
CA ASN A 75 -6.74 2.55 7.25
C ASN A 75 -7.13 3.48 6.09
N ASN A 76 -7.28 2.92 4.89
CA ASN A 76 -7.66 3.67 3.69
C ASN A 76 -8.76 2.91 2.93
N ALA A 77 -9.91 3.56 2.73
CA ALA A 77 -11.10 2.93 2.16
C ALA A 77 -10.94 2.57 0.67
N ASP A 78 -10.20 3.37 -0.08
CA ASP A 78 -9.94 3.12 -1.51
C ASP A 78 -9.01 1.92 -1.69
N PHE A 79 -7.95 1.82 -0.87
CA PHE A 79 -7.10 0.65 -0.83
C PHE A 79 -7.90 -0.62 -0.46
N ALA A 80 -8.79 -0.53 0.53
CA ALA A 80 -9.70 -1.61 0.88
C ALA A 80 -10.60 -2.02 -0.30
N SER A 81 -11.11 -1.05 -1.06
CA SER A 81 -11.92 -1.28 -2.26
C SER A 81 -11.14 -2.06 -3.33
N ILE A 82 -9.88 -1.70 -3.56
CA ILE A 82 -8.98 -2.41 -4.49
C ILE A 82 -8.86 -3.89 -4.08
N ILE A 83 -8.54 -4.17 -2.82
CA ILE A 83 -8.37 -5.54 -2.32
C ILE A 83 -9.68 -6.34 -2.46
N ARG A 84 -10.83 -5.75 -2.10
CA ARG A 84 -12.14 -6.41 -2.23
C ARG A 84 -12.44 -6.78 -3.67
N LYS A 85 -12.26 -5.85 -4.61
CA LYS A 85 -12.49 -6.11 -6.04
C LYS A 85 -11.62 -7.25 -6.57
N ARG A 86 -10.34 -7.29 -6.17
CA ARG A 86 -9.40 -8.35 -6.61
C ARG A 86 -9.78 -9.72 -6.04
N LYS A 87 -10.14 -9.80 -4.77
CA LYS A 87 -10.68 -11.04 -4.19
C LYS A 87 -12.01 -11.47 -4.84
N ALA A 88 -12.89 -10.53 -5.17
CA ALA A 88 -14.20 -10.82 -5.77
C ALA A 88 -14.10 -11.45 -7.17
N VAL A 89 -13.04 -11.14 -7.93
CA VAL A 89 -12.77 -11.78 -9.23
C VAL A 89 -11.94 -13.06 -9.13
N GLY A 90 -11.69 -13.57 -7.92
CA GLY A 90 -10.94 -14.80 -7.69
C GLY A 90 -9.44 -14.67 -7.95
N ALA A 91 -8.88 -13.46 -7.89
CA ALA A 91 -7.43 -13.32 -8.01
C ALA A 91 -6.72 -13.95 -6.79
N GLU A 92 -5.61 -14.64 -7.05
CA GLU A 92 -4.73 -15.18 -6.00
C GLU A 92 -3.72 -14.12 -5.54
N GLU A 93 -3.32 -13.25 -6.45
CA GLU A 93 -2.30 -12.24 -6.25
C GLU A 93 -2.75 -10.89 -6.81
N VAL A 94 -2.14 -9.83 -6.27
CA VAL A 94 -2.25 -8.49 -6.86
C VAL A 94 -0.90 -7.79 -6.79
N VAL A 95 -0.47 -7.21 -7.92
CA VAL A 95 0.65 -6.28 -7.94
C VAL A 95 0.10 -4.87 -7.79
N ILE A 96 0.52 -4.17 -6.75
CA ILE A 96 0.21 -2.76 -6.54
C ILE A 96 1.49 -1.95 -6.81
N VAL A 97 1.41 -1.02 -7.75
CA VAL A 97 2.50 -0.09 -8.06
C VAL A 97 2.30 1.19 -7.25
N PHE A 98 3.32 1.59 -6.50
CA PHE A 98 3.33 2.76 -5.65
C PHE A 98 4.25 3.85 -6.21
N ASN A 99 3.75 5.07 -6.25
CA ASN A 99 4.49 6.28 -6.55
C ASN A 99 4.55 7.14 -5.28
N ILE A 100 5.75 7.62 -4.95
CA ILE A 100 5.98 8.50 -3.81
C ILE A 100 5.46 9.91 -4.10
N TYR A 101 4.75 10.50 -3.14
CA TYR A 101 4.23 11.87 -3.20
C TYR A 101 4.82 12.70 -2.07
N ARG A 102 5.47 13.82 -2.42
CA ARG A 102 6.28 14.64 -1.51
C ARG A 102 7.26 13.80 -0.70
N GLU A 103 8.43 13.60 -1.28
CA GLU A 103 9.56 13.01 -0.58
C GLU A 103 9.86 13.89 0.64
N MET A 104 9.99 13.28 1.82
CA MET A 104 10.50 14.04 2.96
C MET A 104 11.89 14.50 2.55
N ALA A 105 12.09 15.81 2.42
CA ALA A 105 13.44 16.34 2.27
C ALA A 105 14.27 15.70 3.38
N SER A 106 15.29 14.92 3.01
CA SER A 106 16.27 14.45 3.97
C SER A 106 16.78 15.72 4.63
N SER A 107 16.32 15.96 5.86
CA SER A 107 16.68 17.16 6.61
C SER A 107 18.19 17.23 6.55
N GLU A 108 18.73 18.17 5.78
CA GLU A 108 20.11 18.56 5.94
C GLU A 108 20.21 18.92 7.40
N ARG A 109 21.00 18.13 8.14
CA ARG A 109 21.58 18.58 9.39
C ARG A 109 22.42 19.78 9.01
N ALA A 110 21.81 20.95 8.94
CA ALA A 110 22.49 22.19 9.24
C ALA A 110 22.82 22.11 10.75
N SER A 111 23.92 21.41 11.03
CA SER A 111 24.64 21.52 12.30
C SER A 111 25.15 22.96 12.46
N PRO A 112 25.33 23.39 13.71
CA PRO A 112 24.92 24.70 14.24
C PRO A 112 25.71 25.91 13.76
#